data_AF-R7YTW5-F1
#
_entry.id   AF-R7YTW5-F1
#
_cell.length_a   1.000
_cell.length_b   1.000
_cell.length_c   1.000
_cell.angle_alpha   90.00
_cell.angle_beta   90.00
_cell.angle_gamma   90.00
#
_symmetry.space_group_name_H-M   'P 1'
#
loop_
_entity.id
_entity.type
_entity.pdbx_description
1 polymer ?
#
loop_
_entity_poly.entity_id
_entity_poly.type
_entity_poly.pdbx_seq_one_letter_code
_entity_poly.pdbx_strand_id
1 'polypeptide(L)'
;MAPSHSLAGSSKSSSVPLKRVSQSTRIEDGSYWLVKAYSEFWPAIVCDRDMVLENFRKQRPSQEGATFYPMLTMVKHEFVWVPHRNLRVFEPSYLFEAQLDKKSPSLARAHRATSAVDGLPRDLDYWNSYMLAERLQKGRDPVTQSVASPAQASATQSRPLIISQGKRKCVDVETNPPSEVKDSEEAELDDEQPLPKRVRRGEEILIASSESDVEDDDEVLSRSSTPEIDTLAETFEGLTPATPAATASTSQSCDFPTGAGDARSQPTREQTPHLGSSERAATQADSPLFEPDGAMVAFIIGKDSTPVRIPKSSVMKPELLHLTECMTWDDELGWHITRPLYSAFTVARFQAVADFLTHGDFNPKLLDDSDHRARLDGVESIAQKADALLDCGRAFNVAREVQLPEMMELVVHKVCVLRPWPAAEVLMVTNFVFHEPPTGLDADDDLRKLLCNHIAENFWEINSTQTTNLKMILTRYPELEESVFSARLEKLHLSTPDSGMGEED
;
A
#
# COMPACT_ATOMS: atom_id res chain seq x y z
N MET A 1 37.20 -17.77 -35.61
CA MET A 1 35.89 -18.30 -36.05
C MET A 1 35.29 -19.06 -34.88
N ALA A 2 34.34 -18.43 -34.19
CA ALA A 2 33.56 -19.01 -33.10
C ALA A 2 32.11 -18.50 -33.24
N PRO A 3 31.09 -19.28 -32.85
CA PRO A 3 29.71 -19.02 -33.26
C PRO A 3 29.01 -18.03 -32.34
N SER A 4 28.32 -17.08 -32.98
CA SER A 4 27.41 -16.11 -32.38
C SER A 4 26.05 -16.76 -32.11
N HIS A 5 25.68 -16.92 -30.83
CA HIS A 5 24.29 -17.21 -30.42
C HIS A 5 23.62 -15.92 -29.94
N SER A 6 22.68 -15.43 -30.74
CA SER A 6 21.76 -14.34 -30.41
C SER A 6 20.53 -14.92 -29.75
N LEU A 7 20.29 -14.57 -28.48
CA LEU A 7 19.02 -14.78 -27.78
C LEU A 7 18.44 -13.42 -27.42
N ALA A 8 17.51 -12.94 -28.24
CA ALA A 8 16.66 -11.79 -27.92
C ALA A 8 15.38 -12.30 -27.24
N GLY A 9 15.31 -12.17 -25.92
CA GLY A 9 14.09 -12.38 -25.13
C GLY A 9 13.38 -11.04 -24.92
N SER A 10 12.20 -10.88 -25.50
CA SER A 10 11.33 -9.72 -25.29
C SER A 10 10.45 -9.96 -24.06
N SER A 11 10.72 -9.25 -22.97
CA SER A 11 10.00 -9.34 -21.69
C SER A 11 8.85 -8.33 -21.65
N LYS A 12 7.60 -8.82 -21.66
CA LYS A 12 6.38 -8.02 -21.50
C LYS A 12 6.11 -7.78 -20.01
N SER A 13 5.88 -6.52 -19.61
CA SER A 13 5.52 -6.18 -18.23
C SER A 13 4.08 -6.62 -17.92
N SER A 14 3.94 -7.35 -16.82
CA SER A 14 2.71 -7.98 -16.34
C SER A 14 2.12 -7.14 -15.21
N SER A 15 0.99 -6.46 -15.43
CA SER A 15 0.13 -6.08 -14.31
C SER A 15 -0.40 -7.37 -13.70
N VAL A 16 -0.20 -7.65 -12.41
CA VAL A 16 -0.80 -8.81 -11.75
C VAL A 16 -2.32 -8.65 -11.87
N PRO A 17 -2.98 -9.39 -12.77
CA PRO A 17 -4.41 -9.24 -12.95
C PRO A 17 -5.05 -9.77 -11.68
N LEU A 18 -5.99 -9.02 -11.09
CA LEU A 18 -6.94 -9.59 -10.14
C LEU A 18 -7.44 -10.90 -10.74
N LYS A 19 -6.98 -12.04 -10.20
CA LYS A 19 -7.15 -13.32 -10.86
C LYS A 19 -8.65 -13.57 -10.90
N ARG A 20 -9.22 -13.49 -12.11
CA ARG A 20 -10.61 -13.88 -12.30
C ARG A 20 -10.69 -15.33 -11.89
N VAL A 21 -11.67 -15.63 -11.06
CA VAL A 21 -11.99 -16.99 -10.68
C VAL A 21 -12.29 -17.73 -11.97
N SER A 22 -11.42 -18.67 -12.34
CA SER A 22 -11.69 -19.55 -13.47
C SER A 22 -13.00 -20.29 -13.22
N GLN A 23 -13.73 -20.66 -14.27
CA GLN A 23 -14.95 -21.46 -14.12
C GLN A 23 -14.69 -22.79 -13.37
N SER A 24 -13.44 -23.24 -13.34
CA SER A 24 -12.99 -24.46 -12.65
C SER A 24 -12.61 -24.26 -11.18
N THR A 25 -12.54 -23.03 -10.65
CA THR A 25 -12.21 -22.83 -9.23
C THR A 25 -13.38 -23.27 -8.39
N ARG A 26 -13.19 -24.33 -7.60
CA ARG A 26 -14.18 -24.79 -6.64
C ARG A 26 -14.31 -23.75 -5.53
N ILE A 27 -15.53 -23.25 -5.35
CA ILE A 27 -15.87 -22.35 -4.26
C ILE A 27 -16.38 -23.20 -3.12
N GLU A 28 -15.72 -23.11 -1.96
CA GLU A 28 -16.08 -23.86 -0.76
C GLU A 28 -17.03 -23.04 0.11
N ASP A 29 -17.99 -23.70 0.77
CA ASP A 29 -18.85 -23.00 1.71
C ASP A 29 -18.04 -22.49 2.91
N GLY A 30 -18.36 -21.30 3.41
CA GLY A 30 -17.59 -20.62 4.45
C GLY A 30 -16.27 -19.97 3.98
N SER A 31 -15.94 -20.06 2.69
CA SER A 31 -14.76 -19.38 2.13
C SER A 31 -14.99 -17.87 1.95
N TYR A 32 -13.91 -17.10 2.06
CA TYR A 32 -13.91 -15.64 2.03
C TYR A 32 -13.53 -15.10 0.66
N TRP A 33 -14.33 -14.17 0.14
CA TRP A 33 -14.18 -13.64 -1.22
C TRP A 33 -14.44 -12.14 -1.28
N LEU A 34 -13.95 -11.52 -2.35
CA LEU A 34 -14.34 -10.17 -2.74
C LEU A 34 -15.45 -10.24 -3.78
N VAL A 35 -16.54 -9.52 -3.50
CA VAL A 35 -17.72 -9.41 -4.34
C VAL A 35 -17.77 -8.03 -4.96
N LYS A 36 -17.85 -7.96 -6.30
CA LYS A 36 -18.10 -6.67 -6.96
C LYS A 36 -19.58 -6.28 -6.80
N ALA A 37 -19.86 -5.27 -5.98
CA ALA A 37 -21.18 -4.67 -5.80
C ALA A 37 -21.09 -3.14 -5.92
N TYR A 38 -21.96 -2.54 -6.72
CA TYR A 38 -22.03 -1.07 -6.90
C TYR A 38 -20.67 -0.41 -7.17
N SER A 39 -19.95 -0.88 -8.20
CA SER A 39 -18.59 -0.45 -8.58
C SER A 39 -17.45 -0.72 -7.60
N GLU A 40 -17.74 -1.14 -6.37
CA GLU A 40 -16.75 -1.44 -5.33
C GLU A 40 -16.66 -2.94 -5.04
N PHE A 41 -15.57 -3.36 -4.39
CA PHE A 41 -15.40 -4.73 -3.93
C PHE A 41 -15.72 -4.82 -2.44
N TRP A 42 -16.72 -5.64 -2.12
CA TRP A 42 -17.19 -5.85 -0.77
C TRP A 42 -16.70 -7.21 -0.28
N PRO A 43 -16.18 -7.27 0.94
CA PRO A 43 -15.85 -8.54 1.57
C PRO A 43 -17.12 -9.33 1.84
N ALA A 44 -17.14 -10.59 1.42
CA ALA A 44 -18.28 -11.46 1.64
C ALA A 44 -17.86 -12.91 1.87
N ILE A 45 -18.68 -13.63 2.61
CA ILE A 45 -18.50 -15.06 2.88
C ILE A 45 -19.47 -15.83 2.01
N VAL A 46 -19.00 -16.90 1.39
CA VAL A 46 -19.88 -17.83 0.67
C VAL A 46 -20.67 -18.63 1.69
N CYS A 47 -21.98 -18.58 1.59
CA CYS A 47 -22.87 -19.32 2.47
C CYS A 47 -23.22 -20.67 1.84
N ASP A 48 -23.21 -21.74 2.65
CA ASP A 48 -23.86 -22.99 2.24
C ASP A 48 -25.36 -22.71 2.02
N ARG A 49 -25.99 -23.53 1.18
CA ARG A 49 -27.44 -23.57 0.98
C ARG A 49 -28.16 -23.55 2.31
N ASP A 50 -27.69 -24.29 3.31
CA ASP A 50 -28.37 -24.41 4.61
C ASP A 50 -28.20 -23.20 5.52
N MET A 51 -27.21 -22.34 5.25
CA MET A 51 -26.96 -21.11 6.01
C MET A 51 -27.93 -19.96 5.66
N VAL A 52 -28.69 -20.10 4.58
CA VAL A 52 -29.46 -19.01 3.99
C VAL A 52 -30.94 -19.14 4.35
N LEU A 53 -31.60 -18.04 4.70
CA LEU A 53 -33.04 -18.05 5.04
C LEU A 53 -33.90 -18.56 3.87
N GLU A 54 -34.95 -19.33 4.17
CA GLU A 54 -35.78 -19.99 3.14
C GLU A 54 -36.45 -18.98 2.18
N ASN A 55 -36.89 -17.84 2.70
CA ASN A 55 -37.44 -16.74 1.91
C ASN A 55 -36.42 -16.18 0.92
N PHE A 56 -35.16 -16.05 1.31
CA PHE A 56 -34.07 -15.61 0.44
C PHE A 56 -33.70 -16.68 -0.61
N ARG A 57 -33.75 -17.97 -0.24
CA ARG A 57 -33.57 -19.08 -1.19
C ARG A 57 -34.58 -19.03 -2.33
N LYS A 58 -35.82 -18.67 -2.04
CA LYS A 58 -36.90 -18.52 -3.03
C LYS A 58 -36.67 -17.36 -4.01
N GLN A 59 -35.86 -16.37 -3.64
CA GLN A 59 -35.51 -15.21 -4.48
C GLN A 59 -34.29 -15.45 -5.38
N ARG A 60 -33.80 -16.70 -5.49
CA ARG A 60 -32.64 -17.03 -6.33
C ARG A 60 -32.88 -16.59 -7.78
N PRO A 61 -32.01 -15.76 -8.37
CA PRO A 61 -32.14 -15.36 -9.77
C PRO A 61 -32.10 -16.57 -10.70
N SER A 62 -33.10 -16.68 -11.57
CA SER A 62 -33.17 -17.67 -12.64
C SER A 62 -32.63 -17.09 -13.95
N GLN A 63 -31.37 -16.65 -13.95
CA GLN A 63 -30.72 -16.26 -15.20
C GLN A 63 -30.07 -17.51 -15.81
N GLU A 64 -30.51 -17.87 -17.02
CA GLU A 64 -30.01 -19.06 -17.72
C GLU A 64 -28.49 -19.00 -17.92
N GLY A 65 -27.79 -20.07 -17.58
CA GLY A 65 -26.33 -20.19 -17.74
C GLY A 65 -25.47 -19.45 -16.69
N ALA A 66 -26.05 -18.80 -15.68
CA ALA A 66 -25.30 -18.13 -14.63
C ALA A 66 -25.41 -18.88 -13.28
N THR A 67 -24.28 -19.28 -12.71
CA THR A 67 -24.21 -19.79 -11.34
C THR A 67 -24.17 -18.63 -10.37
N PHE A 68 -25.12 -18.61 -9.42
CA PHE A 68 -25.16 -17.65 -8.31
C PHE A 68 -24.85 -18.34 -7.00
N TYR A 69 -24.07 -17.65 -6.17
CA TYR A 69 -23.74 -18.06 -4.81
C TYR A 69 -24.45 -17.13 -3.84
N PRO A 70 -25.08 -17.66 -2.78
CA PRO A 70 -25.56 -16.82 -1.71
C PRO A 70 -24.36 -16.40 -0.87
N MET A 71 -24.21 -15.11 -0.63
CA MET A 71 -23.09 -14.59 0.15
C MET A 71 -23.58 -13.63 1.22
N LEU A 72 -22.94 -13.66 2.38
CA LEU A 72 -23.18 -12.72 3.46
C LEU A 72 -22.18 -11.57 3.34
N THR A 73 -22.67 -10.36 3.09
CA THR A 73 -21.82 -9.16 3.03
C THR A 73 -21.35 -8.77 4.43
N MET A 74 -20.05 -8.60 4.63
CA MET A 74 -19.49 -8.30 5.95
C MET A 74 -19.69 -6.84 6.38
N VAL A 75 -20.17 -5.98 5.48
CA VAL A 75 -20.35 -4.56 5.79
C VAL A 75 -21.78 -4.25 6.22
N LYS A 76 -22.76 -4.74 5.46
CA LYS A 76 -24.19 -4.53 5.73
C LYS A 76 -24.84 -5.70 6.45
N HIS A 77 -24.17 -6.85 6.52
CA HIS A 77 -24.73 -8.08 7.10
C HIS A 77 -26.01 -8.54 6.40
N GLU A 78 -26.03 -8.39 5.08
CA GLU A 78 -27.14 -8.76 4.22
C GLU A 78 -26.72 -9.91 3.30
N PHE A 79 -27.65 -10.84 3.10
CA PHE A 79 -27.50 -11.88 2.08
C PHE A 79 -27.68 -11.29 0.69
N VAL A 80 -26.78 -11.66 -0.22
CA VAL A 80 -26.81 -11.23 -1.63
C VAL A 80 -26.54 -12.43 -2.54
N TRP A 81 -27.26 -12.50 -3.66
CA TRP A 81 -26.98 -13.48 -4.71
C TRP A 81 -25.92 -12.93 -5.64
N VAL A 82 -24.75 -13.54 -5.66
CA VAL A 82 -23.60 -13.06 -6.44
C VAL A 82 -23.32 -14.02 -7.59
N PRO A 83 -23.31 -13.56 -8.85
CA PRO A 83 -22.94 -14.41 -9.97
C PRO A 83 -21.44 -14.73 -9.91
N HIS A 84 -21.06 -15.97 -10.24
CA HIS A 84 -19.67 -16.46 -10.21
C HIS A 84 -18.65 -15.49 -10.81
N ARG A 85 -19.00 -14.86 -11.95
CA ARG A 85 -18.14 -13.91 -12.68
C ARG A 85 -17.75 -12.66 -11.88
N ASN A 86 -18.54 -12.30 -10.88
CA ASN A 86 -18.33 -11.14 -10.00
C ASN A 86 -17.48 -11.47 -8.77
N LEU A 87 -17.11 -12.75 -8.59
CA LEU A 87 -16.26 -13.19 -7.50
C LEU A 87 -14.79 -12.94 -7.86
N ARG A 88 -14.01 -12.59 -6.85
CA ARG A 88 -12.56 -12.45 -6.88
C ARG A 88 -11.98 -13.07 -5.63
N VAL A 89 -10.90 -13.84 -5.80
CA VAL A 89 -10.14 -14.36 -4.67
C VAL A 89 -9.61 -13.15 -3.91
N PHE A 90 -9.83 -13.14 -2.61
CA PHE A 90 -9.18 -12.18 -1.75
C PHE A 90 -7.70 -12.56 -1.63
N GLU A 91 -6.79 -11.74 -2.16
CA GLU A 91 -5.36 -11.93 -1.91
C GLU A 91 -4.93 -11.13 -0.67
N PRO A 92 -4.26 -11.75 0.30
CA PRO A 92 -3.74 -11.04 1.47
C PRO A 92 -2.76 -9.91 1.12
N SER A 93 -2.18 -9.93 -0.08
CA SER A 93 -1.33 -8.85 -0.61
C SER A 93 -2.04 -7.49 -0.73
N TYR A 94 -3.38 -7.46 -0.73
CA TYR A 94 -4.17 -6.22 -0.68
C TYR A 94 -4.08 -5.51 0.67
N LEU A 95 -3.56 -6.16 1.72
CA LEU A 95 -3.58 -5.73 3.12
C LEU A 95 -2.27 -5.11 3.56
N PHE A 96 -1.89 -4.00 2.94
CA PHE A 96 -1.09 -3.05 3.70
C PHE A 96 -2.02 -2.47 4.78
N GLU A 97 -2.00 -3.06 5.98
CA GLU A 97 -2.99 -2.85 7.06
C GLU A 97 -3.22 -1.37 7.41
N ALA A 98 -2.17 -0.54 7.32
CA ALA A 98 -2.27 0.90 7.54
C ALA A 98 -3.05 1.66 6.45
N GLN A 99 -3.10 1.15 5.21
CA GLN A 99 -3.85 1.77 4.11
C GLN A 99 -5.31 1.30 4.04
N LEU A 100 -5.58 0.06 4.46
CA LEU A 100 -6.93 -0.50 4.39
C LEU A 100 -7.85 0.11 5.45
N ASP A 101 -7.36 0.29 6.68
CA ASP A 101 -8.10 0.96 7.75
C ASP A 101 -8.49 2.41 7.37
N LYS A 102 -7.68 3.07 6.53
CA LYS A 102 -7.94 4.43 6.03
C LYS A 102 -8.87 4.48 4.81
N LYS A 103 -8.68 3.60 3.81
CA LYS A 103 -9.44 3.64 2.54
C LYS A 103 -10.78 2.91 2.60
N SER A 104 -10.86 1.85 3.39
CA SER A 104 -12.09 1.07 3.54
C SER A 104 -12.09 0.41 4.92
N PRO A 105 -12.47 1.17 5.98
CA PRO A 105 -12.54 0.66 7.35
C PRO A 105 -13.39 -0.60 7.46
N SER A 106 -14.41 -0.73 6.59
CA SER A 106 -15.28 -1.89 6.48
C SER A 106 -14.56 -3.12 5.91
N LEU A 107 -13.69 -2.95 4.90
CA LEU A 107 -12.86 -4.01 4.36
C LEU A 107 -11.80 -4.48 5.36
N ALA A 108 -11.17 -3.55 6.06
CA ALA A 108 -10.14 -3.87 7.05
C ALA A 108 -10.73 -4.60 8.26
N ARG A 109 -11.92 -4.16 8.70
CA ARG A 109 -12.71 -4.83 9.73
C ARG A 109 -13.13 -6.24 9.29
N ALA A 110 -13.65 -6.39 8.08
CA ALA A 110 -14.02 -7.70 7.56
C ALA A 110 -12.82 -8.64 7.42
N HIS A 111 -11.64 -8.11 7.07
CA HIS A 111 -10.42 -8.88 7.07
C HIS A 111 -10.02 -9.33 8.48
N ARG A 112 -9.96 -8.41 9.45
CA ARG A 112 -9.69 -8.78 10.87
C ARG A 112 -10.67 -9.85 11.36
N ALA A 113 -11.94 -9.72 10.97
CA ALA A 113 -12.98 -10.70 11.29
C ALA A 113 -12.70 -12.08 10.71
N THR A 114 -12.05 -12.20 9.55
CA THR A 114 -11.80 -13.47 8.87
C THR A 114 -10.44 -14.07 9.24
N SER A 115 -9.42 -13.24 9.49
CA SER A 115 -8.10 -13.70 9.95
C SER A 115 -8.11 -14.22 11.38
N ALA A 116 -8.96 -13.65 12.25
CA ALA A 116 -9.09 -14.10 13.65
C ALA A 116 -9.65 -15.53 13.79
N VAL A 117 -10.09 -16.15 12.70
CA VAL A 117 -10.83 -17.43 12.65
C VAL A 117 -10.03 -18.51 11.94
N ASP A 118 -8.75 -18.28 11.70
CA ASP A 118 -7.91 -19.27 11.03
C ASP A 118 -7.80 -20.53 11.92
N GLY A 119 -8.36 -21.65 11.46
CA GLY A 119 -8.42 -22.92 12.19
C GLY A 119 -9.71 -23.23 12.96
N LEU A 120 -10.72 -22.35 12.98
CA LEU A 120 -12.04 -22.63 13.59
C LEU A 120 -13.12 -22.95 12.54
N PRO A 121 -14.13 -23.78 12.86
CA PRO A 121 -15.28 -23.99 11.99
C PRO A 121 -15.97 -22.66 11.69
N ARG A 122 -16.04 -22.29 10.41
CA ARG A 122 -16.62 -21.02 9.93
C ARG A 122 -18.12 -21.18 9.63
N ASP A 123 -18.85 -21.78 10.56
CA ASP A 123 -20.28 -22.01 10.43
C ASP A 123 -21.12 -20.73 10.60
N LEU A 124 -22.42 -20.83 10.36
CA LEU A 124 -23.32 -19.68 10.46
C LEU A 124 -23.43 -19.18 11.91
N ASP A 125 -23.34 -20.06 12.90
CA ASP A 125 -23.46 -19.69 14.30
C ASP A 125 -22.28 -18.83 14.74
N TYR A 126 -21.07 -19.11 14.22
CA TYR A 126 -19.92 -18.25 14.37
C TYR A 126 -20.20 -16.85 13.80
N TRP A 127 -20.60 -16.76 12.52
CA TRP A 127 -20.83 -15.46 11.89
C TRP A 127 -22.01 -14.70 12.51
N ASN A 128 -23.07 -15.38 12.90
CA ASN A 128 -24.19 -14.79 13.64
C ASN A 128 -23.73 -14.25 14.99
N SER A 129 -22.93 -15.02 15.75
CA SER A 129 -22.39 -14.61 17.05
C SER A 129 -21.43 -13.42 16.89
N TYR A 130 -20.58 -13.45 15.87
CA TYR A 130 -19.69 -12.36 15.52
C TYR A 130 -20.48 -11.09 15.19
N MET A 131 -21.52 -11.20 14.34
CA MET A 131 -22.37 -10.07 13.97
C MET A 131 -23.20 -9.55 15.14
N LEU A 132 -23.68 -10.42 16.04
CA LEU A 132 -24.37 -10.02 17.26
C LEU A 132 -23.42 -9.25 18.19
N ALA A 133 -22.20 -9.77 18.40
CA ALA A 133 -21.19 -9.11 19.20
C ALA A 133 -20.82 -7.73 18.61
N GLU A 134 -20.69 -7.63 17.29
CA GLU A 134 -20.36 -6.38 16.61
C GLU A 134 -21.49 -5.35 16.70
N ARG A 135 -22.76 -5.77 16.59
CA ARG A 135 -23.93 -4.90 16.82
C ARG A 135 -24.02 -4.42 18.25
N LEU A 136 -23.74 -5.28 19.22
CA LEU A 136 -23.72 -4.93 20.65
C LEU A 136 -22.58 -3.95 20.99
N GLN A 137 -21.45 -4.05 20.28
CA GLN A 137 -20.35 -3.08 20.41
C GLN A 137 -20.71 -1.71 19.80
N LYS A 138 -21.32 -1.67 18.60
CA LYS A 138 -21.78 -0.42 17.98
C LYS A 138 -22.87 0.30 18.79
N GLY A 139 -23.68 -0.44 19.54
CA GLY A 139 -24.67 0.15 20.45
C GLY A 139 -24.09 0.76 21.74
N ARG A 140 -22.78 0.61 22.00
CA ARG A 140 -22.09 1.08 23.20
C ARG A 140 -21.20 2.31 22.96
N ASP A 141 -21.39 3.05 21.87
CA ASP A 141 -20.63 4.27 21.63
C ASP A 141 -20.71 5.23 22.86
N PRO A 142 -19.58 5.72 23.39
CA PRO A 142 -19.50 6.44 24.66
C PRO A 142 -19.89 7.92 24.52
N VAL A 143 -21.06 8.22 23.96
CA VAL A 143 -21.53 9.60 23.74
C VAL A 143 -22.47 10.11 24.86
N THR A 144 -22.72 9.31 25.90
CA THR A 144 -23.65 9.72 26.99
C THR A 144 -23.17 9.37 28.40
N GLN A 145 -21.89 9.64 28.71
CA GLN A 145 -21.45 9.84 30.11
C GLN A 145 -20.84 11.23 30.31
N SER A 146 -21.67 12.25 30.07
CA SER A 146 -21.48 13.59 30.61
C SER A 146 -22.74 13.97 31.38
N VAL A 147 -22.91 13.41 32.58
CA VAL A 147 -23.88 13.90 33.56
C VAL A 147 -23.17 14.04 34.90
N ALA A 148 -23.01 15.31 35.29
CA ALA A 148 -22.98 15.87 36.63
C ALA A 148 -22.33 15.04 37.75
N SER A 149 -21.13 15.48 38.14
CA SER A 149 -20.56 15.23 39.46
C SER A 149 -21.12 16.25 40.45
N PRO A 150 -21.74 15.86 41.59
CA PRO A 150 -21.87 16.73 42.74
C PRO A 150 -20.88 16.38 43.84
N ALA A 151 -20.45 17.46 44.49
CA ALA A 151 -19.43 17.60 45.50
C ALA A 151 -19.50 16.66 46.72
N GLN A 152 -18.28 16.38 47.18
CA GLN A 152 -17.80 15.99 48.50
C GLN A 152 -18.71 16.27 49.72
N ALA A 153 -18.80 15.27 50.60
CA ALA A 153 -18.80 15.46 52.04
C ALA A 153 -18.12 14.26 52.74
N SER A 154 -17.40 14.59 53.81
CA SER A 154 -16.26 13.85 54.37
C SER A 154 -16.61 12.75 55.39
N ALA A 155 -15.60 11.89 55.59
CA ALA A 155 -15.15 11.26 56.84
C ALA A 155 -15.98 10.13 57.49
N THR A 156 -15.37 8.96 57.71
CA THR A 156 -14.79 8.53 59.02
C THR A 156 -14.55 7.00 59.09
N GLN A 157 -13.28 6.63 59.35
CA GLN A 157 -12.72 5.49 60.12
C GLN A 157 -13.15 4.01 59.91
N SER A 158 -12.15 3.21 59.53
CA SER A 158 -11.56 2.06 60.26
C SER A 158 -12.44 1.03 60.97
N ARG A 159 -12.49 -0.22 60.44
CA ARG A 159 -11.82 -1.44 60.98
C ARG A 159 -12.27 -2.71 60.23
N PRO A 160 -11.43 -3.77 60.18
CA PRO A 160 -11.71 -5.03 59.48
C PRO A 160 -12.36 -6.07 60.41
N LEU A 161 -12.96 -7.14 59.85
CA LEU A 161 -12.94 -8.54 60.35
C LEU A 161 -13.84 -9.49 59.52
N ILE A 162 -13.29 -10.68 59.29
CA ILE A 162 -13.92 -12.03 59.33
C ILE A 162 -14.81 -12.52 58.17
N ILE A 163 -14.19 -13.46 57.43
CA ILE A 163 -14.67 -14.77 56.94
C ILE A 163 -16.05 -15.23 57.45
N SER A 164 -16.97 -15.57 56.54
CA SER A 164 -17.75 -16.81 56.72
C SER A 164 -18.22 -17.39 55.39
N GLN A 165 -18.10 -18.72 55.32
CA GLN A 165 -18.58 -19.60 54.26
C GLN A 165 -20.07 -19.93 54.46
N GLY A 166 -20.80 -20.13 53.35
CA GLY A 166 -22.11 -20.80 53.32
C GLY A 166 -22.50 -21.01 51.85
N LYS A 167 -22.27 -22.17 51.21
CA LYS A 167 -22.85 -23.52 51.36
C LYS A 167 -24.34 -23.59 50.95
N ARG A 168 -24.52 -23.99 49.68
CA ARG A 168 -25.57 -24.84 49.06
C ARG A 168 -27.06 -24.47 49.25
N LYS A 169 -27.79 -24.40 48.13
CA LYS A 169 -28.84 -25.39 47.82
C LYS A 169 -29.29 -25.34 46.35
N CYS A 170 -29.26 -26.49 45.69
CA CYS A 170 -29.97 -26.79 44.45
C CYS A 170 -31.47 -26.98 44.76
N VAL A 171 -32.36 -26.52 43.90
CA VAL A 171 -33.63 -27.19 43.56
C VAL A 171 -33.96 -26.84 42.11
N ASP A 172 -34.18 -27.90 41.33
CA ASP A 172 -34.58 -27.97 39.93
C ASP A 172 -36.11 -27.87 39.76
N VAL A 173 -36.54 -27.44 38.56
CA VAL A 173 -37.71 -27.91 37.79
C VAL A 173 -39.10 -27.50 38.38
N GLU A 174 -40.04 -26.90 37.63
CA GLU A 174 -40.78 -27.50 36.52
C GLU A 174 -41.63 -26.48 35.74
N THR A 175 -41.96 -26.91 34.54
CA THR A 175 -42.58 -26.32 33.36
C THR A 175 -44.11 -26.06 33.40
N ASN A 176 -44.50 -25.00 32.68
CA ASN A 176 -45.59 -24.92 31.66
C ASN A 176 -47.04 -24.41 32.00
N PRO A 177 -47.77 -23.90 30.97
CA PRO A 177 -48.68 -22.72 31.01
C PRO A 177 -50.15 -23.14 30.66
N PRO A 178 -50.96 -22.46 29.79
CA PRO A 178 -51.29 -21.04 29.51
C PRO A 178 -52.83 -20.75 29.61
N SER A 179 -53.25 -19.48 29.54
CA SER A 179 -54.59 -19.04 29.02
C SER A 179 -54.68 -17.50 29.02
N GLU A 180 -54.86 -16.84 27.87
CA GLU A 180 -56.11 -16.45 27.17
C GLU A 180 -56.49 -14.96 27.37
N VAL A 181 -56.38 -14.23 26.25
CA VAL A 181 -57.35 -13.33 25.61
C VAL A 181 -58.22 -12.41 26.50
N LYS A 182 -58.13 -11.09 26.25
CA LYS A 182 -59.31 -10.25 25.99
C LYS A 182 -58.97 -8.91 25.32
N ASP A 183 -59.84 -8.60 24.37
CA ASP A 183 -59.95 -7.44 23.49
C ASP A 183 -60.40 -6.14 24.21
N SER A 184 -60.55 -5.10 23.38
CA SER A 184 -61.19 -3.77 23.59
C SER A 184 -60.22 -2.64 23.95
N GLU A 185 -60.30 -1.42 23.43
CA GLU A 185 -61.28 -0.74 22.57
C GLU A 185 -60.65 0.56 22.03
N GLU A 186 -61.31 1.14 21.03
CA GLU A 186 -61.00 2.36 20.30
C GLU A 186 -60.99 3.64 21.16
N ALA A 187 -60.20 4.64 20.76
CA ALA A 187 -60.52 6.06 20.92
C ALA A 187 -59.68 6.93 19.97
N GLU A 188 -60.35 7.49 18.97
CA GLU A 188 -59.93 8.68 18.21
C GLU A 188 -59.99 9.93 19.11
N LEU A 189 -59.08 10.90 18.92
CA LEU A 189 -59.42 12.32 18.65
C LEU A 189 -58.18 13.23 18.60
N ASP A 190 -58.31 14.20 17.69
CA ASP A 190 -57.42 15.30 17.32
C ASP A 190 -56.93 16.19 18.47
N ASP A 191 -55.75 16.78 18.31
CA ASP A 191 -55.65 18.25 18.32
C ASP A 191 -54.32 18.74 17.72
N GLU A 192 -54.45 19.56 16.70
CA GLU A 192 -53.41 20.44 16.15
C GLU A 192 -52.96 21.45 17.22
N GLN A 193 -51.67 21.81 17.28
CA GLN A 193 -51.24 23.21 17.54
C GLN A 193 -49.74 23.44 17.23
N PRO A 194 -49.33 24.70 16.94
CA PRO A 194 -48.32 25.00 15.93
C PRO A 194 -46.94 25.42 16.47
N LEU A 195 -45.96 25.31 15.58
CA LEU A 195 -44.59 25.84 15.67
C LEU A 195 -44.54 27.37 15.85
N PRO A 196 -43.60 27.91 16.65
CA PRO A 196 -43.16 29.28 16.50
C PRO A 196 -41.92 29.39 15.59
N LYS A 197 -42.01 30.30 14.61
CA LYS A 197 -40.90 30.77 13.76
C LYS A 197 -40.11 31.88 14.44
N ARG A 198 -38.79 31.88 14.14
CA ARG A 198 -37.87 33.02 13.96
C ARG A 198 -37.72 34.02 15.11
N VAL A 199 -36.46 34.25 15.52
CA VAL A 199 -35.81 35.58 15.47
C VAL A 199 -34.29 35.41 15.29
N ARG A 200 -33.71 36.23 14.40
CA ARG A 200 -32.28 36.42 14.14
C ARG A 200 -31.63 37.23 15.28
N ARG A 201 -30.37 36.94 15.62
CA ARG A 201 -29.38 37.98 15.96
C ARG A 201 -27.97 37.43 15.76
N GLY A 202 -27.19 38.16 14.97
CA GLY A 202 -25.76 37.95 14.84
C GLY A 202 -25.02 38.76 15.89
N GLU A 203 -23.87 38.27 16.29
CA GLU A 203 -22.84 39.02 16.99
C GLU A 203 -21.49 38.62 16.40
N GLU A 204 -20.83 39.62 15.82
CA GLU A 204 -19.41 39.63 15.49
C GLU A 204 -18.61 39.63 16.79
N ILE A 205 -17.64 38.72 16.92
CA ILE A 205 -16.65 38.77 18.00
C ILE A 205 -15.32 39.23 17.39
N LEU A 206 -14.95 40.46 17.74
CA LEU A 206 -13.62 41.03 17.60
C LEU A 206 -12.67 40.31 18.57
N ILE A 207 -11.64 39.66 18.04
CA ILE A 207 -10.52 39.14 18.85
C ILE A 207 -9.49 40.27 18.95
N ALA A 208 -9.34 40.82 20.14
CA ALA A 208 -8.26 41.73 20.50
C ALA A 208 -7.01 40.91 20.85
N SER A 209 -5.92 41.19 20.13
CA SER A 209 -4.57 40.73 20.47
C SER A 209 -4.14 41.33 21.81
N SER A 210 -3.76 40.47 22.74
CA SER A 210 -3.12 40.86 24.00
C SER A 210 -1.69 40.33 23.96
N GLU A 211 -0.74 41.25 23.79
CA GLU A 211 0.67 41.06 24.06
C GLU A 211 0.85 40.92 25.58
N SER A 212 1.65 39.95 26.03
CA SER A 212 2.16 39.92 27.40
C SER A 212 3.57 39.35 27.43
N ASP A 213 4.41 40.12 28.09
CA ASP A 213 5.83 39.98 28.30
C ASP A 213 6.25 38.69 29.01
N VAL A 214 7.47 38.26 28.70
CA VAL A 214 8.16 37.10 29.27
C VAL A 214 9.30 37.61 30.15
N GLU A 215 9.24 37.32 31.45
CA GLU A 215 10.45 37.20 32.30
C GLU A 215 10.27 36.07 33.34
N ASP A 216 11.34 35.28 33.41
CA ASP A 216 11.98 34.58 34.53
C ASP A 216 11.40 33.32 35.22
N ASP A 217 12.23 32.27 35.07
CA ASP A 217 12.76 31.32 36.07
C ASP A 217 11.83 30.66 37.10
N ASP A 218 11.77 29.32 37.04
CA ASP A 218 12.21 28.48 38.17
C ASP A 218 12.24 26.96 37.82
N GLU A 219 13.31 26.31 38.26
CA GLU A 219 13.51 24.85 38.27
C GLU A 219 12.44 24.12 39.10
N VAL A 220 11.74 23.14 38.53
CA VAL A 220 11.19 22.01 39.31
C VAL A 220 11.17 20.71 38.49
N LEU A 221 11.87 19.71 39.01
CA LEU A 221 11.83 18.30 38.63
C LEU A 221 10.40 17.72 38.74
N SER A 222 9.86 17.11 37.69
CA SER A 222 9.00 15.90 37.77
C SER A 222 8.53 15.35 36.40
N ARG A 223 8.81 14.05 36.21
CA ARG A 223 7.94 13.00 35.61
C ARG A 223 7.38 13.25 34.20
N SER A 224 8.02 12.65 33.20
CA SER A 224 7.51 12.57 31.83
C SER A 224 6.39 11.52 31.69
N SER A 225 5.17 12.02 31.58
CA SER A 225 4.05 11.41 30.87
C SER A 225 4.32 11.37 29.36
N THR A 226 4.00 10.25 28.72
CA THR A 226 3.99 10.05 27.27
C THR A 226 2.93 10.91 26.58
N PRO A 227 3.23 11.63 25.47
CA PRO A 227 2.20 12.25 24.66
C PRO A 227 1.70 11.29 23.56
N GLU A 228 0.38 11.23 23.42
CA GLU A 228 -0.31 10.73 22.22
C GLU A 228 0.07 11.60 21.02
N ILE A 229 0.46 10.96 19.92
CA ILE A 229 0.81 11.60 18.66
C ILE A 229 -0.42 11.49 17.74
N ASP A 230 -1.07 12.63 17.48
CA ASP A 230 -2.02 12.81 16.39
C ASP A 230 -1.26 12.83 15.05
N THR A 231 -1.42 11.77 14.26
CA THR A 231 -0.83 11.67 12.91
C THR A 231 -1.73 12.28 11.83
N LEU A 232 -1.18 13.29 11.15
CA LEU A 232 -1.64 13.87 9.88
C LEU A 232 -1.75 12.79 8.79
N ALA A 233 -2.89 12.74 8.10
CA ALA A 233 -3.11 11.88 6.93
C ALA A 233 -3.66 12.72 5.77
N GLU A 234 -2.77 13.11 4.84
CA GLU A 234 -3.13 13.69 3.55
C GLU A 234 -2.92 12.67 2.40
N THR A 235 -4.04 12.38 1.74
CA THR A 235 -4.29 12.22 0.29
C THR A 235 -3.29 11.47 -0.61
N PHE A 236 -3.75 10.33 -1.15
CA PHE A 236 -3.21 9.69 -2.37
C PHE A 236 -4.32 8.96 -3.12
N GLU A 237 -4.90 9.61 -4.15
CA GLU A 237 -5.90 9.03 -5.06
C GLU A 237 -5.41 8.95 -6.50
N GLY A 238 -5.67 7.79 -7.12
CA GLY A 238 -6.05 7.68 -8.53
C GLY A 238 -4.96 7.18 -9.49
N LEU A 239 -5.27 6.10 -10.22
CA LEU A 239 -4.85 5.85 -11.62
C LEU A 239 -5.65 4.66 -12.18
N THR A 240 -6.54 4.93 -13.13
CA THR A 240 -7.18 3.94 -14.03
C THR A 240 -6.57 4.12 -15.42
N PRO A 241 -6.22 3.05 -16.17
CA PRO A 241 -5.70 3.19 -17.53
C PRO A 241 -6.78 3.04 -18.60
N ALA A 242 -6.62 3.83 -19.67
CA ALA A 242 -7.44 3.89 -20.87
C ALA A 242 -7.16 2.72 -21.85
N THR A 243 -8.21 2.34 -22.59
CA THR A 243 -8.26 1.25 -23.58
C THR A 243 -7.63 1.65 -24.92
N PRO A 244 -6.75 0.85 -25.54
CA PRO A 244 -6.34 1.06 -26.93
C PRO A 244 -7.20 0.28 -27.93
N ALA A 245 -7.45 0.93 -29.07
CA ALA A 245 -8.23 0.44 -30.21
C ALA A 245 -7.50 -0.63 -31.03
N ALA A 246 -8.28 -1.58 -31.56
CA ALA A 246 -7.83 -2.75 -32.30
C ALA A 246 -7.35 -2.42 -33.72
N THR A 247 -6.20 -2.97 -34.12
CA THR A 247 -5.85 -3.19 -35.52
C THR A 247 -5.57 -4.68 -35.72
N ALA A 248 -6.32 -5.28 -36.64
CA ALA A 248 -6.20 -6.67 -37.04
C ALA A 248 -5.07 -6.82 -38.07
N SER A 249 -4.28 -7.88 -37.96
CA SER A 249 -3.44 -8.35 -39.06
C SER A 249 -3.48 -9.88 -39.09
N THR A 250 -4.12 -10.36 -40.15
CA THR A 250 -4.32 -11.74 -40.55
C THR A 250 -3.00 -12.33 -41.06
N SER A 251 -2.56 -13.42 -40.45
CA SER A 251 -1.42 -14.22 -40.90
C SER A 251 -1.90 -15.23 -41.95
N GLN A 252 -1.44 -15.13 -43.19
CA GLN A 252 -1.65 -16.15 -44.22
C GLN A 252 -0.29 -16.72 -44.65
N SER A 253 -0.13 -18.01 -44.36
CA SER A 253 0.97 -18.89 -44.70
C SER A 253 0.96 -19.24 -46.18
N CYS A 254 2.10 -19.13 -46.86
CA CYS A 254 2.30 -19.71 -48.19
C CYS A 254 3.70 -20.33 -48.31
N ASP A 255 3.70 -21.63 -48.60
CA ASP A 255 4.84 -22.44 -49.03
C ASP A 255 5.41 -21.97 -50.38
N PHE A 256 6.72 -22.11 -50.55
CA PHE A 256 7.39 -22.03 -51.85
C PHE A 256 7.51 -23.42 -52.49
N PRO A 257 7.31 -23.52 -53.81
CA PRO A 257 8.12 -24.42 -54.61
C PRO A 257 8.82 -23.71 -55.77
N THR A 258 10.02 -24.22 -56.03
CA THR A 258 10.93 -23.92 -57.12
C THR A 258 10.34 -24.28 -58.49
N GLY A 259 10.48 -23.40 -59.49
CA GLY A 259 10.12 -23.71 -60.87
C GLY A 259 10.71 -22.70 -61.86
N ALA A 260 11.55 -23.19 -62.76
CA ALA A 260 12.16 -22.47 -63.88
C ALA A 260 11.11 -22.07 -64.94
N GLY A 261 11.36 -20.98 -65.68
CA GLY A 261 10.55 -20.65 -66.87
C GLY A 261 10.90 -19.31 -67.50
N ASP A 262 11.20 -19.37 -68.79
CA ASP A 262 11.62 -18.34 -69.72
C ASP A 262 10.64 -17.16 -70.00
N ALA A 263 11.22 -16.16 -70.68
CA ALA A 263 10.64 -15.32 -71.73
C ALA A 263 9.98 -13.96 -71.38
N ARG A 264 10.62 -12.91 -71.94
CA ARG A 264 10.04 -11.78 -72.70
C ARG A 264 8.63 -11.30 -72.31
N SER A 265 8.52 -10.03 -71.92
CA SER A 265 7.86 -8.96 -72.70
C SER A 265 7.78 -7.64 -71.91
N GLN A 266 8.29 -6.54 -72.49
CA GLN A 266 7.75 -5.19 -72.30
C GLN A 266 6.37 -5.09 -73.01
N PRO A 267 5.56 -4.02 -72.91
CA PRO A 267 5.72 -2.70 -72.25
C PRO A 267 4.50 -2.40 -71.32
N THR A 268 4.39 -1.28 -70.61
CA THR A 268 3.65 -0.09 -71.09
C THR A 268 3.71 1.00 -70.03
N ARG A 269 3.95 2.21 -70.55
CA ARG A 269 3.99 3.53 -69.95
C ARG A 269 2.58 3.96 -69.54
N GLU A 270 2.35 4.22 -68.26
CA GLU A 270 1.24 5.06 -67.80
C GLU A 270 1.77 6.21 -66.96
N GLN A 271 1.52 7.40 -67.51
CA GLN A 271 1.75 8.69 -66.89
C GLN A 271 0.70 8.90 -65.80
N THR A 272 1.13 9.28 -64.60
CA THR A 272 0.24 9.88 -63.59
C THR A 272 0.72 11.30 -63.28
N PRO A 273 -0.21 12.23 -63.04
CA PRO A 273 0.03 13.66 -63.16
C PRO A 273 0.63 14.28 -61.89
N HIS A 274 1.40 15.32 -62.13
CA HIS A 274 1.85 16.33 -61.17
C HIS A 274 0.74 16.75 -60.20
N LEU A 275 0.89 16.40 -58.92
CA LEU A 275 0.22 17.05 -57.81
C LEU A 275 1.23 17.99 -57.14
N GLY A 276 0.81 19.25 -57.04
CA GLY A 276 1.65 20.39 -56.71
C GLY A 276 2.39 20.25 -55.38
N SER A 277 3.69 20.49 -55.47
CA SER A 277 4.57 20.84 -54.37
C SER A 277 4.03 22.10 -53.68
N SER A 278 3.27 21.90 -52.60
CA SER A 278 3.01 22.95 -51.63
C SER A 278 4.22 23.03 -50.71
N GLU A 279 5.19 23.88 -51.09
CA GLU A 279 6.24 24.39 -50.22
C GLU A 279 5.58 25.09 -49.03
N ARG A 280 5.28 24.32 -47.99
CA ARG A 280 5.17 24.88 -46.64
C ARG A 280 6.58 25.20 -46.20
N ALA A 281 6.94 26.48 -46.30
CA ALA A 281 8.07 27.07 -45.60
C ALA A 281 7.99 26.64 -44.13
N ALA A 282 8.80 25.64 -43.76
CA ALA A 282 9.13 25.39 -42.38
C ALA A 282 9.94 26.60 -41.95
N THR A 283 9.28 27.53 -41.27
CA THR A 283 9.91 28.64 -40.58
C THR A 283 10.91 28.01 -39.62
N GLN A 284 12.18 28.01 -40.01
CA GLN A 284 13.30 27.59 -39.19
C GLN A 284 13.37 28.63 -38.07
N ALA A 285 12.67 28.34 -36.97
CA ALA A 285 12.65 29.18 -35.80
C ALA A 285 14.10 29.23 -35.30
N ASP A 286 14.73 30.40 -35.45
CA ASP A 286 16.03 30.72 -34.90
C ASP A 286 16.04 30.30 -33.43
N SER A 287 16.75 29.21 -33.13
CA SER A 287 16.94 28.78 -31.75
C SER A 287 17.64 29.91 -30.99
N PRO A 288 17.11 30.35 -29.85
CA PRO A 288 17.65 31.49 -29.11
C PRO A 288 19.12 31.20 -28.75
N LEU A 289 20.03 31.95 -29.37
CA LEU A 289 21.48 31.67 -29.36
C LEU A 289 22.17 31.95 -28.01
N PHE A 290 21.40 32.25 -26.96
CA PHE A 290 21.88 32.51 -25.61
C PHE A 290 21.02 31.72 -24.62
N GLU A 291 21.52 30.58 -24.16
CA GLU A 291 20.97 29.96 -22.97
C GLU A 291 21.41 30.79 -21.75
N PRO A 292 20.46 31.31 -20.94
CA PRO A 292 20.82 32.05 -19.74
C PRO A 292 21.55 31.13 -18.76
N ASP A 293 22.62 31.66 -18.13
CA ASP A 293 23.24 31.02 -16.97
C ASP A 293 22.15 30.72 -15.93
N GLY A 294 22.00 29.45 -15.56
CA GLY A 294 20.93 28.99 -14.68
C GLY A 294 19.70 28.43 -15.39
N ALA A 295 19.83 27.98 -16.66
CA ALA A 295 18.78 27.21 -17.32
C ALA A 295 18.32 26.03 -16.44
N MET A 296 17.00 25.87 -16.31
CA MET A 296 16.36 24.81 -15.54
C MET A 296 15.70 23.81 -16.50
N VAL A 297 15.62 22.55 -16.07
CA VAL A 297 14.89 21.47 -16.74
C VAL A 297 13.70 21.07 -15.87
N ALA A 298 12.49 21.08 -16.43
CA ALA A 298 11.28 20.66 -15.74
C ALA A 298 11.04 19.15 -15.92
N PHE A 299 11.06 18.39 -14.83
CA PHE A 299 10.58 17.00 -14.82
C PHE A 299 9.07 17.01 -14.61
N ILE A 300 8.32 16.45 -15.55
CA ILE A 300 6.85 16.43 -15.48
C ILE A 300 6.42 15.19 -14.68
N ILE A 301 6.01 15.42 -13.43
CA ILE A 301 5.74 14.36 -12.45
C ILE A 301 4.24 14.23 -12.18
N GLY A 302 3.79 12.97 -12.08
CA GLY A 302 2.43 12.63 -11.71
C GLY A 302 1.41 12.87 -12.81
N LYS A 303 0.15 12.55 -12.49
CA LYS A 303 -0.96 12.67 -13.42
C LYS A 303 -1.36 14.11 -13.67
N ASP A 304 -1.17 14.95 -12.66
CA ASP A 304 -1.43 16.37 -12.72
C ASP A 304 -0.33 17.12 -13.49
N SER A 305 0.70 16.39 -13.97
CA SER A 305 1.80 16.93 -14.77
C SER A 305 2.54 18.06 -14.05
N THR A 306 2.76 17.90 -12.75
CA THR A 306 3.39 18.91 -11.91
C THR A 306 4.88 19.04 -12.26
N PRO A 307 5.37 20.22 -12.67
CA PRO A 307 6.76 20.40 -13.06
C PRO A 307 7.67 20.52 -11.82
N VAL A 308 8.68 19.66 -11.72
CA VAL A 308 9.78 19.75 -10.74
C VAL A 308 11.02 20.28 -11.45
N ARG A 309 11.51 21.47 -11.07
CA ARG A 309 12.60 22.17 -11.77
C ARG A 309 13.96 21.82 -11.18
N ILE A 310 14.88 21.40 -12.03
CA ILE A 310 16.25 20.98 -11.68
C ILE A 310 17.25 21.73 -12.57
N PRO A 311 18.42 22.18 -12.06
CA PRO A 311 19.43 22.84 -12.88
C PRO A 311 19.84 21.99 -14.10
N LYS A 312 19.84 22.59 -15.29
CA LYS A 312 20.23 21.90 -16.53
C LYS A 312 21.65 21.34 -16.44
N SER A 313 22.57 22.06 -15.81
CA SER A 313 23.95 21.62 -15.56
C SER A 313 24.03 20.30 -14.78
N SER A 314 23.05 20.04 -13.90
CA SER A 314 23.00 18.80 -13.13
C SER A 314 22.49 17.60 -13.93
N VAL A 315 21.63 17.84 -14.91
CA VAL A 315 21.04 16.80 -15.78
C VAL A 315 21.96 16.47 -16.96
N MET A 316 22.76 17.44 -17.41
CA MET A 316 23.70 17.32 -18.54
C MET A 316 24.99 16.53 -18.21
N LYS A 317 25.02 15.80 -17.10
CA LYS A 317 26.17 14.97 -16.72
C LYS A 317 26.32 13.78 -17.70
N PRO A 318 27.55 13.39 -18.10
CA PRO A 318 27.76 12.25 -19.00
C PRO A 318 27.11 10.94 -18.53
N GLU A 319 27.04 10.73 -17.22
CA GLU A 319 26.46 9.55 -16.57
C GLU A 319 24.93 9.51 -16.69
N LEU A 320 24.30 10.64 -17.05
CA LEU A 320 22.86 10.82 -17.20
C LEU A 320 22.42 11.00 -18.66
N LEU A 321 23.20 10.49 -19.61
CA LEU A 321 22.93 10.64 -21.04
C LEU A 321 21.50 10.22 -21.42
N HIS A 322 20.97 9.15 -20.81
CA HIS A 322 19.60 8.68 -21.03
C HIS A 322 18.52 9.71 -20.65
N LEU A 323 18.79 10.56 -19.66
CA LEU A 323 17.89 11.67 -19.31
C LEU A 323 18.01 12.80 -20.34
N THR A 324 19.22 13.11 -20.78
CA THR A 324 19.46 14.16 -21.79
C THR A 324 18.81 13.83 -23.14
N GLU A 325 18.79 12.56 -23.53
CA GLU A 325 18.11 12.08 -24.74
C GLU A 325 16.58 12.24 -24.67
N CYS A 326 16.02 12.30 -23.47
CA CYS A 326 14.59 12.51 -23.24
C CYS A 326 14.21 13.99 -23.10
N MET A 327 15.17 14.92 -23.23
CA MET A 327 14.91 16.34 -23.08
C MET A 327 14.27 16.94 -24.33
N THR A 328 13.18 17.64 -24.13
CA THR A 328 12.45 18.37 -25.17
C THR A 328 12.32 19.84 -24.79
N TRP A 329 12.28 20.71 -25.80
CA TRP A 329 12.01 22.14 -25.61
C TRP A 329 10.54 22.44 -25.87
N ASP A 330 9.94 23.25 -25.02
CA ASP A 330 8.59 23.79 -25.16
C ASP A 330 8.61 25.29 -24.82
N ASP A 331 7.77 26.09 -25.48
CA ASP A 331 7.77 27.55 -25.32
C ASP A 331 7.26 28.00 -23.94
N GLU A 332 6.40 27.21 -23.28
CA GLU A 332 5.84 27.52 -21.97
C GLU A 332 6.70 26.96 -20.82
N LEU A 333 7.19 25.73 -20.97
CA LEU A 333 7.94 25.02 -19.93
C LEU A 333 9.46 25.18 -20.05
N GLY A 334 9.96 25.59 -21.21
CA GLY A 334 11.37 25.52 -21.56
C GLY A 334 11.84 24.08 -21.77
N TRP A 335 13.07 23.78 -21.33
CA TRP A 335 13.57 22.42 -21.32
C TRP A 335 12.77 21.57 -20.33
N HIS A 336 12.26 20.43 -20.78
CA HIS A 336 11.50 19.51 -19.92
C HIS A 336 11.77 18.05 -20.28
N ILE A 337 11.49 17.16 -19.33
CA ILE A 337 11.58 15.71 -19.49
C ILE A 337 10.23 15.10 -19.12
N THR A 338 9.68 14.34 -20.06
CA THR A 338 8.45 13.58 -19.87
C THR A 338 8.73 12.10 -20.13
N ARG A 339 8.43 11.24 -19.15
CA ARG A 339 8.48 9.78 -19.32
C ARG A 339 7.17 9.17 -18.82
N PRO A 340 6.64 8.12 -19.47
CA PRO A 340 5.41 7.46 -19.02
C PRO A 340 5.48 7.01 -17.56
N LEU A 341 6.66 6.57 -17.10
CA LEU A 341 6.89 6.16 -15.72
C LEU A 341 6.70 7.31 -14.71
N TYR A 342 7.04 8.55 -15.08
CA TYR A 342 6.96 9.69 -14.18
C TYR A 342 5.51 10.07 -13.86
N SER A 343 4.56 9.70 -14.73
CA SER A 343 3.13 9.89 -14.45
C SER A 343 2.62 9.06 -13.26
N ALA A 344 3.34 7.98 -12.89
CA ALA A 344 3.02 7.15 -11.73
C ALA A 344 3.65 7.65 -10.42
N PHE A 345 4.55 8.64 -10.48
CA PHE A 345 5.16 9.24 -9.31
C PHE A 345 4.31 10.37 -8.76
N THR A 346 4.37 10.57 -7.45
CA THR A 346 4.02 11.86 -6.86
C THR A 346 5.26 12.70 -6.66
N VAL A 347 5.05 14.01 -6.57
CA VAL A 347 6.12 14.97 -6.30
C VAL A 347 6.89 14.58 -5.03
N ALA A 348 6.18 14.23 -3.95
CA ALA A 348 6.79 13.77 -2.70
C ALA A 348 7.69 12.53 -2.89
N ARG A 349 7.25 11.56 -3.71
CA ARG A 349 8.05 10.37 -4.03
C ARG A 349 9.29 10.71 -4.86
N PHE A 350 9.19 11.69 -5.75
CA PHE A 350 10.28 12.13 -6.62
C PHE A 350 11.25 13.11 -5.92
N GLN A 351 10.88 13.66 -4.75
CA GLN A 351 11.64 14.72 -4.07
C GLN A 351 13.09 14.32 -3.79
N ALA A 352 13.35 13.09 -3.34
CA ALA A 352 14.72 12.63 -3.08
C ALA A 352 15.59 12.63 -4.35
N VAL A 353 15.01 12.27 -5.51
CA VAL A 353 15.71 12.34 -6.80
C VAL A 353 15.97 13.79 -7.19
N ALA A 354 14.99 14.66 -7.00
CA ALA A 354 15.14 16.09 -7.30
C ALA A 354 16.24 16.74 -6.45
N ASP A 355 16.27 16.42 -5.15
CA ASP A 355 17.31 16.88 -4.22
C ASP A 355 18.67 16.35 -4.65
N PHE A 356 18.78 15.04 -4.95
CA PHE A 356 20.02 14.41 -5.40
C PHE A 356 20.57 15.03 -6.69
N LEU A 357 19.73 15.23 -7.70
CA LEU A 357 20.17 15.86 -8.94
C LEU A 357 20.60 17.32 -8.70
N THR A 358 19.93 18.03 -7.80
CA THR A 358 20.24 19.44 -7.53
C THR A 358 21.52 19.61 -6.70
N HIS A 359 21.71 18.78 -5.66
CA HIS A 359 22.72 18.98 -4.64
C HIS A 359 23.79 17.88 -4.57
N GLY A 360 23.63 16.79 -5.33
CA GLY A 360 24.44 15.58 -5.19
C GLY A 360 24.08 14.72 -3.98
N ASP A 361 23.06 15.11 -3.21
CA ASP A 361 22.61 14.42 -2.00
C ASP A 361 21.11 14.69 -1.76
N PHE A 362 20.45 13.88 -0.93
CA PHE A 362 19.05 14.03 -0.54
C PHE A 362 18.90 14.01 0.98
N ASN A 363 17.78 14.49 1.52
CA ASN A 363 17.60 14.52 2.98
C ASN A 363 17.26 13.14 3.55
N PRO A 364 17.78 12.78 4.74
CA PRO A 364 18.78 13.51 5.53
C PRO A 364 20.18 13.44 4.87
N LYS A 365 20.92 14.54 4.90
CA LYS A 365 22.24 14.67 4.23
C LYS A 365 23.30 13.82 4.92
N LEU A 366 24.24 13.28 4.14
CA LEU A 366 25.40 12.59 4.69
C LEU A 366 26.45 13.62 5.15
N LEU A 367 26.76 13.60 6.45
CA LEU A 367 27.81 14.41 7.06
C LEU A 367 29.06 13.56 7.24
N ASP A 368 30.21 14.13 6.91
CA ASP A 368 31.55 13.54 7.10
C ASP A 368 31.72 12.17 6.42
N ASP A 369 31.94 12.17 5.10
CA ASP A 369 32.18 10.97 4.26
C ASP A 369 33.46 10.19 4.63
N SER A 370 34.15 10.57 5.71
CA SER A 370 35.22 9.77 6.29
C SER A 370 34.60 8.60 7.07
N ASP A 371 34.85 7.37 6.61
CA ASP A 371 34.26 6.09 7.05
C ASP A 371 34.00 5.92 8.56
N HIS A 372 34.81 6.52 9.43
CA HIS A 372 34.71 6.34 10.88
C HIS A 372 33.76 7.32 11.60
N ARG A 373 33.32 8.39 10.93
CA ARG A 373 32.49 9.46 11.53
C ARG A 373 31.26 9.81 10.71
N ALA A 374 31.01 9.07 9.63
CA ALA A 374 29.83 9.25 8.80
C ALA A 374 28.56 9.21 9.66
N ARG A 375 27.75 10.26 9.54
CA ARG A 375 26.46 10.43 10.23
C ARG A 375 25.48 11.15 9.32
N LEU A 376 24.20 11.05 9.62
CA LEU A 376 23.17 11.75 8.86
C LEU A 376 22.75 13.01 9.60
N ASP A 377 22.61 14.11 8.86
CA ASP A 377 22.21 15.40 9.40
C ASP A 377 20.82 15.31 10.05
N GLY A 378 20.72 15.76 11.31
CA GLY A 378 19.49 15.74 12.08
C GLY A 378 18.97 14.35 12.52
N VAL A 379 19.75 13.28 12.34
CA VAL A 379 19.35 11.90 12.71
C VAL A 379 20.12 11.42 13.94
N GLU A 380 19.56 11.64 15.13
CA GLU A 380 20.20 11.29 16.40
C GLU A 380 19.48 10.15 17.12
N SER A 381 18.15 10.15 17.07
CA SER A 381 17.31 9.17 17.78
C SER A 381 17.05 7.90 16.97
N ILE A 382 16.70 6.81 17.66
CA ILE A 382 16.32 5.53 17.03
C ILE A 382 15.09 5.71 16.14
N ALA A 383 14.11 6.52 16.55
CA ALA A 383 12.92 6.81 15.75
C ALA A 383 13.29 7.53 14.44
N GLN A 384 14.14 8.56 14.51
CA GLN A 384 14.64 9.25 13.32
C GLN A 384 15.45 8.31 12.41
N LYS A 385 16.23 7.39 12.98
CA LYS A 385 16.94 6.36 12.20
C LYS A 385 15.98 5.42 11.48
N ALA A 386 14.90 5.01 12.13
CA ALA A 386 13.83 4.22 11.53
C ALA A 386 13.20 4.95 10.33
N ASP A 387 12.81 6.21 10.51
CA ASP A 387 12.21 7.03 9.45
C ASP A 387 13.18 7.23 8.28
N ALA A 388 14.43 7.59 8.57
CA ALA A 388 15.48 7.76 7.57
C ALA A 388 15.79 6.46 6.82
N LEU A 389 15.72 5.30 7.48
CA LEU A 389 15.89 3.99 6.85
C LEU A 389 14.76 3.71 5.85
N LEU A 390 13.51 4.01 6.21
CA LEU A 390 12.36 3.87 5.31
C LEU A 390 12.47 4.83 4.12
N ASP A 391 12.89 6.08 4.36
CA ASP A 391 13.12 7.06 3.30
C ASP A 391 14.24 6.65 2.35
N CYS A 392 15.33 6.09 2.87
CA CYS A 392 16.38 5.48 2.06
C CYS A 392 15.83 4.36 1.18
N GLY A 393 15.04 3.43 1.74
CA GLY A 393 14.42 2.36 0.95
C GLY A 393 13.46 2.87 -0.14
N ARG A 394 12.69 3.93 0.15
CA ARG A 394 11.83 4.60 -0.85
C ARG A 394 12.66 5.28 -1.94
N ALA A 395 13.69 6.03 -1.56
CA ALA A 395 14.59 6.74 -2.46
C ALA A 395 15.33 5.75 -3.38
N PHE A 396 15.78 4.61 -2.86
CA PHE A 396 16.41 3.55 -3.63
C PHE A 396 15.53 3.06 -4.78
N ASN A 397 14.26 2.78 -4.50
CA ASN A 397 13.33 2.28 -5.52
C ASN A 397 13.10 3.32 -6.63
N VAL A 398 12.97 4.60 -6.28
CA VAL A 398 12.80 5.67 -7.27
C VAL A 398 14.09 5.87 -8.07
N ALA A 399 15.25 5.86 -7.42
CA ALA A 399 16.55 5.94 -8.08
C ALA A 399 16.74 4.80 -9.08
N ARG A 400 16.36 3.57 -8.70
CA ARG A 400 16.37 2.39 -9.57
C ARG A 400 15.48 2.56 -10.79
N GLU A 401 14.25 3.05 -10.59
CA GLU A 401 13.29 3.30 -11.67
C GLU A 401 13.72 4.41 -12.64
N VAL A 402 14.39 5.45 -12.12
CA VAL A 402 14.96 6.56 -12.91
C VAL A 402 16.33 6.19 -13.53
N GLN A 403 16.94 5.09 -13.08
CA GLN A 403 18.28 4.62 -13.43
C GLN A 403 19.37 5.60 -13.02
N LEU A 404 19.44 5.89 -11.71
CA LEU A 404 20.45 6.75 -11.08
C LEU A 404 21.39 5.91 -10.20
N PRO A 405 22.41 5.23 -10.78
CA PRO A 405 23.29 4.33 -10.04
C PRO A 405 24.04 5.05 -8.90
N GLU A 406 24.55 6.26 -9.13
CA GLU A 406 25.25 7.06 -8.10
C GLU A 406 24.34 7.34 -6.88
N MET A 407 23.04 7.57 -7.11
CA MET A 407 22.09 7.76 -6.01
C MET A 407 21.81 6.45 -5.28
N MET A 408 21.79 5.32 -6.00
CA MET A 408 21.63 3.99 -5.39
C MET A 408 22.83 3.68 -4.47
N GLU A 409 24.05 3.95 -4.92
CA GLU A 409 25.29 3.80 -4.11
C GLU A 409 25.24 4.67 -2.86
N LEU A 410 24.85 5.95 -3.01
CA LEU A 410 24.66 6.87 -1.88
C LEU A 410 23.65 6.32 -0.88
N VAL A 411 22.53 5.75 -1.34
CA VAL A 411 21.55 5.11 -0.46
C VAL A 411 22.18 3.94 0.31
N VAL A 412 22.98 3.08 -0.35
CA VAL A 412 23.67 1.98 0.34
C VAL A 412 24.55 2.52 1.47
N HIS A 413 25.31 3.58 1.20
CA HIS A 413 26.15 4.22 2.22
C HIS A 413 25.30 4.74 3.39
N LYS A 414 24.21 5.47 3.12
CA LYS A 414 23.33 5.98 4.19
C LYS A 414 22.69 4.86 5.02
N VAL A 415 22.28 3.77 4.39
CA VAL A 415 21.73 2.60 5.09
C VAL A 415 22.79 1.98 6.01
N CYS A 416 24.06 1.89 5.59
CA CYS A 416 25.15 1.44 6.46
C CYS A 416 25.34 2.33 7.69
N VAL A 417 25.30 3.66 7.52
CA VAL A 417 25.45 4.66 8.60
C VAL A 417 24.30 4.60 9.61
N LEU A 418 23.10 4.20 9.17
CA LEU A 418 21.90 4.14 10.00
C LEU A 418 21.89 3.01 11.05
N ARG A 419 22.94 2.18 11.14
CA ARG A 419 23.01 1.09 12.13
C ARG A 419 23.01 1.63 13.58
N PRO A 420 22.48 0.84 14.55
CA PRO A 420 21.72 -0.40 14.39
C PRO A 420 20.32 -0.14 13.81
N TRP A 421 19.77 -1.12 13.10
CA TRP A 421 18.48 -0.98 12.43
C TRP A 421 17.33 -1.60 13.24
N PRO A 422 16.21 -0.91 13.40
CA PRO A 422 14.99 -1.49 13.96
C PRO A 422 14.43 -2.63 13.10
N ALA A 423 14.00 -3.72 13.74
CA ALA A 423 13.60 -4.96 13.07
C ALA A 423 12.43 -4.78 12.08
N ALA A 424 11.42 -3.97 12.41
CA ALA A 424 10.26 -3.75 11.56
C ALA A 424 10.65 -3.02 10.27
N GLU A 425 11.44 -1.95 10.39
CA GLU A 425 11.86 -1.09 9.29
C GLU A 425 12.81 -1.82 8.34
N VAL A 426 13.71 -2.66 8.85
CA VAL A 426 14.55 -3.54 8.00
C VAL A 426 13.69 -4.43 7.11
N LEU A 427 12.65 -5.04 7.68
CA LEU A 427 11.73 -5.89 6.93
C LEU A 427 10.94 -5.09 5.88
N MET A 428 10.52 -3.86 6.20
CA MET A 428 9.87 -2.98 5.23
C MET A 428 10.80 -2.59 4.08
N VAL A 429 12.04 -2.17 4.36
CA VAL A 429 13.04 -1.86 3.33
C VAL A 429 13.38 -3.09 2.50
N THR A 430 13.49 -4.26 3.12
CA THR A 430 13.69 -5.53 2.42
C THR A 430 12.54 -5.79 1.45
N ASN A 431 11.29 -5.60 1.88
CA ASN A 431 10.15 -5.71 0.98
C ASN A 431 10.19 -4.67 -0.16
N PHE A 432 10.69 -3.45 0.07
CA PHE A 432 10.87 -2.46 -1.00
C PHE A 432 11.90 -2.90 -2.05
N VAL A 433 13.07 -3.36 -1.61
CA VAL A 433 14.20 -3.72 -2.49
C VAL A 433 13.88 -5.00 -3.27
N PHE A 434 13.38 -6.05 -2.60
CA PHE A 434 13.11 -7.35 -3.19
C PHE A 434 11.79 -7.42 -3.97
N HIS A 435 10.95 -6.37 -3.94
CA HIS A 435 9.72 -6.35 -4.73
C HIS A 435 9.97 -6.45 -6.25
N GLU A 436 11.06 -5.87 -6.72
CA GLU A 436 11.47 -5.91 -8.13
C GLU A 436 12.64 -6.87 -8.30
N PRO A 437 12.86 -7.43 -9.51
CA PRO A 437 14.02 -8.25 -9.81
C PRO A 437 15.33 -7.46 -9.69
N PRO A 438 16.47 -8.14 -9.51
CA PRO A 438 17.77 -7.49 -9.46
C PRO A 438 18.09 -6.79 -10.78
N THR A 439 18.71 -5.60 -10.69
CA THR A 439 19.07 -4.82 -11.89
C THR A 439 20.41 -5.23 -12.49
N GLY A 440 21.23 -5.97 -11.74
CA GLY A 440 22.62 -6.27 -12.09
C GLY A 440 23.57 -5.07 -11.91
N LEU A 441 23.12 -4.02 -11.21
CA LEU A 441 23.98 -2.93 -10.76
C LEU A 441 24.58 -3.30 -9.40
N ASP A 442 25.87 -3.03 -9.20
CA ASP A 442 26.59 -3.37 -7.96
C ASP A 442 25.88 -2.84 -6.70
N ALA A 443 25.34 -1.61 -6.75
CA ALA A 443 24.59 -1.02 -5.64
C ALA A 443 23.31 -1.79 -5.25
N ASP A 444 22.64 -2.46 -6.20
CA ASP A 444 21.46 -3.30 -5.92
C ASP A 444 21.87 -4.61 -5.25
N ASP A 445 22.94 -5.23 -5.76
CA ASP A 445 23.49 -6.44 -5.18
C ASP A 445 24.03 -6.18 -3.76
N ASP A 446 24.73 -5.06 -3.57
CA ASP A 446 25.25 -4.64 -2.28
C ASP A 446 24.14 -4.39 -1.26
N LEU A 447 23.10 -3.64 -1.62
CA LEU A 447 21.97 -3.39 -0.70
C LEU A 447 21.23 -4.67 -0.34
N ARG A 448 20.95 -5.54 -1.33
CA ARG A 448 20.31 -6.84 -1.10
C ARG A 448 21.14 -7.71 -0.15
N LYS A 449 22.44 -7.83 -0.42
CA LYS A 449 23.39 -8.58 0.42
C LYS A 449 23.47 -8.00 1.82
N LEU A 450 23.49 -6.68 1.95
CA LEU A 450 23.53 -5.98 3.23
C LEU A 450 22.30 -6.30 4.09
N LEU A 451 21.10 -6.27 3.49
CA LEU A 451 19.83 -6.61 4.15
C LEU A 451 19.75 -8.10 4.50
N CYS A 452 20.08 -9.00 3.56
CA CYS A 452 20.13 -10.45 3.79
C CYS A 452 21.05 -10.79 4.97
N ASN A 453 22.28 -10.26 4.95
CA ASN A 453 23.25 -10.50 6.00
C ASN A 453 22.70 -10.05 7.35
N HIS A 454 22.18 -8.81 7.43
CA HIS A 454 21.65 -8.28 8.69
C HIS A 454 20.49 -9.13 9.25
N ILE A 455 19.56 -9.57 8.39
CA ILE A 455 18.47 -10.46 8.79
C ILE A 455 19.03 -11.79 9.30
N ALA A 456 20.07 -12.33 8.65
CA ALA A 456 20.71 -13.56 9.08
C ALA A 456 21.43 -13.43 10.44
N GLU A 457 22.15 -12.32 10.70
CA GLU A 457 22.83 -12.11 12.00
C GLU A 457 21.85 -11.89 13.14
N ASN A 458 20.73 -11.20 12.87
CA ASN A 458 19.73 -10.84 13.88
C ASN A 458 18.47 -11.73 13.78
N PHE A 459 18.57 -12.90 13.15
CA PHE A 459 17.43 -13.73 12.77
C PHE A 459 16.51 -14.04 13.96
N TRP A 460 17.08 -14.42 15.10
CA TRP A 460 16.31 -14.80 16.27
C TRP A 460 15.60 -13.62 16.92
N GLU A 461 16.26 -12.46 16.98
CA GLU A 461 15.67 -11.24 17.51
C GLU A 461 14.51 -10.78 16.63
N ILE A 462 14.73 -10.70 15.32
CA ILE A 462 13.70 -10.34 14.33
C ILE A 462 12.57 -11.38 14.36
N ASN A 463 12.88 -12.67 14.40
CA ASN A 463 11.86 -13.71 14.46
C ASN A 463 11.05 -13.67 15.76
N SER A 464 11.64 -13.24 16.89
CA SER A 464 10.93 -13.14 18.16
C SER A 464 10.02 -11.92 18.25
N THR A 465 10.38 -10.82 17.59
CA THR A 465 9.64 -9.54 17.63
C THR A 465 8.70 -9.34 16.45
N GLN A 466 9.03 -9.90 15.28
CA GLN A 466 8.39 -9.68 13.99
C GLN A 466 8.11 -11.01 13.25
N THR A 467 7.75 -12.08 13.97
CA THR A 467 7.57 -13.44 13.41
C THR A 467 6.71 -13.46 12.14
N THR A 468 5.55 -12.80 12.20
CA THR A 468 4.58 -12.78 11.10
C THR A 468 5.14 -12.07 9.88
N ASN A 469 5.76 -10.90 10.09
CA ASN A 469 6.32 -10.09 9.01
C ASN A 469 7.53 -10.77 8.36
N LEU A 470 8.42 -11.36 9.17
CA LEU A 470 9.55 -12.13 8.67
C LEU A 470 9.07 -13.32 7.84
N LYS A 471 8.16 -14.14 8.38
CA LYS A 471 7.62 -15.31 7.66
C LYS A 471 6.97 -14.90 6.34
N MET A 472 6.18 -13.83 6.35
CA MET A 472 5.54 -13.30 5.15
C MET A 472 6.57 -12.91 4.08
N ILE A 473 7.62 -12.17 4.46
CA ILE A 473 8.66 -11.73 3.53
C ILE A 473 9.45 -12.91 2.97
N LEU A 474 9.90 -13.85 3.82
CA LEU A 474 10.64 -15.02 3.36
C LEU A 474 9.79 -15.91 2.43
N THR A 475 8.50 -16.08 2.75
CA THR A 475 7.58 -16.85 1.88
C THR A 475 7.34 -16.15 0.55
N ARG A 476 7.33 -14.81 0.54
CA ARG A 476 7.08 -14.01 -0.65
C ARG A 476 8.28 -13.97 -1.60
N TYR A 477 9.50 -14.06 -1.06
CA TYR A 477 10.75 -13.92 -1.80
C TYR A 477 11.67 -15.12 -1.52
N PRO A 478 11.52 -16.24 -2.26
CA PRO A 478 12.28 -17.46 -2.04
C PRO A 478 13.81 -17.28 -2.13
N GLU A 479 14.28 -16.39 -3.01
CA GLU A 479 15.69 -16.05 -3.15
C GLU A 479 16.28 -15.37 -1.91
N LEU A 480 15.46 -14.56 -1.22
CA LEU A 480 15.83 -13.96 0.06
C LEU A 480 15.86 -15.03 1.15
N GLU A 481 14.87 -15.93 1.17
CA GLU A 481 14.84 -17.06 2.10
C GLU A 481 16.10 -17.94 2.01
N GLU A 482 16.46 -18.36 0.80
CA GLU A 482 17.68 -19.14 0.54
C GLU A 482 18.94 -18.38 1.00
N SER A 483 19.03 -17.09 0.66
CA SER A 483 20.19 -16.26 1.02
C SER A 483 20.33 -16.07 2.53
N VAL A 484 19.23 -15.81 3.23
CA VAL A 484 19.20 -15.63 4.70
C VAL A 484 19.59 -16.93 5.39
N PHE A 485 19.06 -18.08 4.97
CA PHE A 485 19.42 -19.36 5.57
C PHE A 485 20.86 -19.77 5.28
N SER A 486 21.36 -19.50 4.07
CA SER A 486 22.74 -19.78 3.69
C SER A 486 23.73 -18.94 4.51
N ALA A 487 23.52 -17.62 4.57
CA ALA A 487 24.35 -16.72 5.39
C ALA A 487 24.33 -17.08 6.88
N ARG A 488 23.18 -17.58 7.37
CA ARG A 488 23.04 -18.05 8.75
C ARG A 488 23.79 -19.36 9.01
N LEU A 489 23.76 -20.32 8.08
CA LEU A 489 24.53 -21.56 8.17
C LEU A 489 26.04 -21.29 8.19
N GLU A 490 26.53 -20.38 7.33
CA GLU A 490 27.94 -19.98 7.31
C GLU A 490 28.39 -19.41 8.66
N LYS A 491 27.59 -18.54 9.28
CA LYS A 491 27.89 -17.98 10.61
C LYS A 491 27.91 -19.03 11.71
N LEU A 492 27.04 -20.05 11.65
CA LEU A 492 27.02 -21.14 12.62
C LEU A 492 28.29 -22.01 12.51
N HIS A 493 28.78 -22.26 11.30
CA HIS A 493 30.05 -22.98 11.10
C HIS A 493 31.27 -22.18 11.54
N LEU A 494 31.26 -20.86 11.38
CA LEU A 494 32.34 -20.00 11.88
C LEU A 494 32.35 -19.88 13.41
N SER A 495 31.23 -20.15 14.07
CA SER A 495 31.08 -20.00 15.52
C SER A 495 31.40 -21.26 16.31
N THR A 496 31.58 -22.42 15.67
CA THR A 496 32.14 -23.60 16.37
C THR A 496 33.59 -23.29 16.70
N PRO A 497 33.93 -23.01 17.98
CA PRO A 497 35.31 -22.77 18.35
C PRO A 497 36.08 -24.01 17.92
N ASP A 498 37.12 -23.81 17.11
CA ASP A 498 38.05 -24.86 16.74
C ASP A 498 38.50 -25.46 18.07
N SER A 499 37.90 -26.61 18.37
CA SER A 499 38.00 -27.23 19.68
C SER A 499 39.36 -27.87 19.61
N GLY A 500 40.38 -27.04 19.80
CA GLY A 500 41.75 -27.44 20.03
C GLY A 500 41.70 -28.29 21.27
N MET A 501 41.37 -29.56 21.06
CA MET A 501 41.89 -30.65 21.84
C MET A 501 43.39 -30.50 21.68
N GLY A 502 43.97 -29.70 22.58
CA GLY A 502 45.37 -29.83 22.90
C GLY A 502 45.57 -31.31 23.18
N GLU A 503 46.28 -31.97 22.27
CA GLU A 503 47.07 -33.13 22.63
C GLU A 503 47.98 -32.67 23.78
N GLU A 504 47.54 -32.93 25.01
CA GLU A 504 48.44 -32.94 26.16
C GLU A 504 49.36 -34.16 25.98
N ASP A 505 50.62 -33.88 25.62
CA ASP A 505 51.76 -34.80 25.70
C ASP A 505 52.22 -35.02 27.15
#